data_AF-A0A3D2SXU9-F1
#
_entry.id   AF-A0A3D2SXU9-F1
#
_cell.length_a   1.000
_cell.length_b   1.000
_cell.length_c   1.000
_cell.angle_alpha   90.00
_cell.angle_beta   90.00
_cell.angle_gamma   90.00
#
_symmetry.space_group_name_H-M   'P 1'
#
loop_
_entity.id
_entity.type
_entity.pdbx_description
1 polymer ?
#
loop_
_entity_poly.entity_id
_entity_poly.type
_entity_poly.pdbx_seq_one_letter_code
_entity_poly.pdbx_strand_id
1 'polypeptide(L)' 'IIEISLDQLNHMCGNALQVLGKDRQKYLIMSSHAYEHFTEEQLARFHAHVDHIIHAPIPTIERYGGGSARCLIQELF' A
#
# COMPACT_ATOMS: atom_id res chain seq x y z
N ILE A 1 12.12 7.29 -4.83
CA ILE A 1 11.41 8.07 -3.79
C ILE A 1 10.08 8.52 -4.37
N ILE A 2 8.96 8.17 -3.73
CA ILE A 2 7.63 8.65 -4.09
C ILE A 2 7.18 9.57 -2.95
N GLU A 3 6.98 10.84 -3.28
CA GLU A 3 6.44 11.81 -2.33
C GLU A 3 4.95 11.58 -2.17
N ILE A 4 4.43 11.74 -0.96
CA ILE A 4 3.00 11.72 -0.69
C ILE A 4 2.58 13.10 -0.17
N SER A 5 1.44 13.58 -0.65
CA SER A 5 0.85 14.83 -0.15
C SER A 5 0.29 14.63 1.26
N LEU A 6 -0.05 15.73 1.95
CA LEU A 6 -0.75 15.65 3.23
C LEU A 6 -2.11 14.94 3.10
N ASP A 7 -2.80 15.14 1.98
CA ASP A 7 -4.05 14.45 1.68
C ASP A 7 -3.85 12.94 1.56
N GLN A 8 -2.85 12.50 0.78
CA GLN A 8 -2.48 11.09 0.65
C GLN A 8 -2.03 10.49 1.98
N LEU A 9 -1.35 11.26 2.83
CA LEU A 9 -1.00 10.83 4.19
C LEU A 9 -2.27 10.56 5.03
N ASN A 10 -3.27 11.44 4.96
CA ASN A 10 -4.55 11.26 5.66
C ASN A 10 -5.34 10.06 5.12
N HIS A 11 -5.14 9.68 3.86
CA HIS A 11 -5.73 8.51 3.22
C HIS A 11 -4.85 7.25 3.30
N MET A 12 -3.94 7.21 4.28
CA MET A 12 -3.11 6.03 4.59
C MET A 12 -2.17 5.57 3.47
N CYS A 13 -1.85 6.42 2.48
CA CYS A 13 -0.94 6.06 1.38
C CYS A 13 0.47 5.64 1.85
N GLY A 14 0.91 6.12 3.01
CA GLY A 14 2.16 5.67 3.63
C GLY A 14 2.10 4.31 4.32
N ASN A 15 0.91 3.74 4.50
CA ASN A 15 0.69 2.46 5.19
C ASN A 15 0.73 1.26 4.23
N ALA A 16 1.72 1.27 3.33
CA ALA A 16 1.98 0.20 2.38
C ALA A 16 3.23 -0.60 2.79
N LEU A 17 3.28 -1.87 2.42
CA LEU A 17 4.43 -2.74 2.68
C LEU A 17 4.78 -3.53 1.42
N GLN A 18 6.05 -3.49 1.02
CA GLN A 18 6.56 -4.40 0.00
C GLN A 18 6.93 -5.73 0.68
N VAL A 19 6.39 -6.84 0.17
CA VAL A 19 6.75 -8.19 0.61
C VAL A 19 7.28 -9.02 -0.56
N LEU A 20 8.05 -10.07 -0.24
CA LEU A 20 8.51 -11.04 -1.22
C LEU A 20 7.61 -12.27 -1.19
N GLY A 21 6.99 -12.57 -2.33
CA GLY A 21 6.25 -13.80 -2.53
C GLY A 21 7.13 -14.92 -3.09
N LYS A 22 6.46 -15.94 -3.62
CA LYS A 22 7.12 -17.05 -4.32
C LYS A 22 7.96 -16.53 -5.49
N ASP A 23 9.05 -17.23 -5.81
CA ASP A 23 9.94 -16.92 -6.93
C ASP A 23 10.52 -15.49 -6.90
N ARG A 24 10.64 -14.92 -5.68
CA ARG A 24 11.12 -13.56 -5.41
C ARG A 24 10.29 -12.45 -6.04
N GLN A 25 9.03 -12.73 -6.39
CA GLN A 25 8.10 -11.72 -6.86
C GLN A 25 7.86 -10.68 -5.78
N LYS A 26 7.93 -9.41 -6.15
CA LYS A 26 7.72 -8.27 -5.27
C LYS A 26 6.26 -7.85 -5.35
N TYR A 27 5.61 -7.85 -4.20
CA TYR A 27 4.25 -7.38 -4.04
C TYR A 27 4.26 -6.11 -3.20
N LEU A 28 3.61 -5.05 -3.66
CA LEU A 28 3.29 -3.91 -2.81
C LEU A 28 1.86 -4.06 -2.30
N ILE A 29 1.70 -4.15 -0.98
CA ILE A 29 0.40 -4.34 -0.34
C ILE A 29 -0.05 -3.02 0.31
N MET A 30 -1.30 -2.62 0.06
CA MET A 30 -1.92 -1.41 0.60
C MET A 30 -3.44 -1.58 0.74
N SER A 31 -4.15 -0.63 1.34
CA SER A 31 -5.62 -0.62 1.27
C SER A 31 -6.11 -0.10 -0.09
N SER A 32 -7.34 -0.45 -0.48
CA SER A 32 -7.95 0.12 -1.69
C SER A 32 -8.12 1.64 -1.57
N HIS A 33 -8.34 2.12 -0.35
CA HIS A 33 -8.40 3.54 -0.06
C HIS A 33 -7.07 4.24 -0.39
N ALA A 34 -5.93 3.70 0.07
CA ALA A 34 -4.61 4.21 -0.30
C ALA A 34 -4.35 4.14 -1.81
N TYR A 35 -4.72 3.02 -2.45
CA TYR A 35 -4.52 2.81 -3.89
C TYR A 35 -5.23 3.86 -4.74
N GLU A 36 -6.50 4.14 -4.43
CA GLU A 36 -7.34 5.10 -5.16
C GLU A 36 -6.90 6.56 -4.99
N HIS A 37 -6.11 6.87 -3.95
CA HIS A 37 -5.59 8.23 -3.70
C HIS A 37 -4.20 8.48 -4.29
N PHE A 38 -3.54 7.45 -4.83
CA PHE A 38 -2.31 7.65 -5.61
C PHE A 38 -2.63 8.21 -6.99
N THR A 39 -1.76 9.07 -7.50
CA THR A 39 -1.85 9.53 -8.89
C THR A 39 -1.42 8.41 -9.85
N GLU A 40 -1.89 8.48 -11.09
CA GLU A 40 -1.49 7.53 -12.13
C GLU A 40 0.04 7.49 -12.32
N GLU A 41 0.72 8.64 -12.17
CA GLU A 41 2.18 8.72 -12.22
C GLU A 41 2.83 7.94 -11.07
N GLN A 42 2.34 8.08 -9.84
CA GLN A 42 2.85 7.33 -8.68
C GLN A 42 2.60 5.82 -8.86
N LEU A 43 1.41 5.44 -9.33
CA LEU A 43 1.07 4.05 -9.64
C LEU A 43 1.99 3.46 -10.72
N ALA A 44 2.24 4.20 -11.81
CA ALA A 44 3.18 3.79 -12.85
C ALA A 44 4.60 3.59 -12.30
N ARG A 45 5.04 4.48 -11.39
CA ARG A 45 6.35 4.33 -10.72
C ARG A 45 6.40 3.14 -9.78
N PHE A 46 5.32 2.78 -9.09
CA PHE A 46 5.26 1.54 -8.32
C PHE A 46 5.41 0.32 -9.24
N HIS A 47 4.62 0.26 -10.32
CA HIS A 47 4.67 -0.84 -11.29
C HIS A 47 6.03 -1.00 -11.98
N ALA A 48 6.86 0.05 -12.04
CA ALA A 48 8.24 -0.06 -12.52
C ALA A 48 9.19 -0.78 -11.54
N HIS A 49 8.78 -1.00 -10.28
CA HIS A 49 9.63 -1.55 -9.21
C HIS A 49 9.08 -2.80 -8.53
N VAL A 50 7.76 -3.02 -8.59
CA VAL A 50 7.09 -4.21 -8.06
C VAL A 50 6.33 -4.93 -9.17
N ASP A 51 6.22 -6.25 -9.05
CA ASP A 51 5.53 -7.08 -10.06
C ASP A 51 4.01 -6.88 -9.96
N HIS A 52 3.50 -6.76 -8.74
CA HIS A 52 2.06 -6.63 -8.48
C HIS A 52 1.77 -5.67 -7.32
N ILE A 53 0.64 -4.97 -7.43
CA ILE A 53 0.02 -4.27 -6.31
C ILE A 53 -1.18 -5.09 -5.85
N ILE A 54 -1.23 -5.41 -4.57
CA ILE A 54 -2.38 -6.08 -3.95
C ILE A 54 -3.06 -5.05 -3.05
N HIS A 55 -4.34 -4.82 -3.27
CA HIS A 55 -5.14 -3.95 -2.42
C HIS A 55 -6.50 -4.56 -2.11
N ALA A 56 -7.01 -4.25 -0.93
CA ALA A 56 -8.33 -4.68 -0.48
C ALA A 56 -8.97 -3.55 0.36
N PRO A 57 -10.31 -3.47 0.42
CA PRO A 57 -10.97 -2.51 1.30
C PRO A 57 -10.76 -2.90 2.77
N ILE A 58 -10.31 -1.94 3.60
CA ILE A 58 -10.07 -2.14 5.04
C ILE A 58 -10.82 -1.07 5.88
N PRO A 59 -12.10 -0.78 5.59
CA PRO A 59 -12.78 0.41 6.09
C PRO A 59 -12.92 0.44 7.62
N THR A 60 -13.09 -0.72 8.26
CA THR A 60 -13.31 -0.79 9.70
C THR A 60 -12.06 -0.42 10.49
N ILE A 61 -10.89 -0.97 10.12
CA ILE A 61 -9.64 -0.69 10.83
C ILE A 61 -9.16 0.74 10.51
N GLU A 62 -9.31 1.21 9.27
CA GLU A 62 -8.92 2.58 8.92
C GLU A 62 -9.79 3.63 9.63
N ARG A 63 -11.10 3.39 9.71
CA ARG A 63 -12.03 4.34 10.33
C ARG A 63 -12.01 4.32 11.86
N TYR A 64 -11.88 3.15 12.47
CA TYR A 64 -12.07 2.98 13.91
C TYR A 64 -10.81 2.50 14.66
N GLY A 65 -9.87 1.86 13.96
CA GLY A 65 -8.66 1.29 14.56
C GLY A 65 -7.39 2.12 14.37
N GLY A 66 -7.39 3.12 13.48
CA GLY A 66 -6.22 3.97 13.19
C GLY A 66 -5.07 3.26 12.49
N GLY A 67 -5.32 2.10 11.87
CA GLY A 67 -4.33 1.32 11.12
C GLY A 67 -4.78 1.04 9.68
N SER A 68 -3.90 0.45 8.87
CA SER A 68 -4.21 0.01 7.51
C SER A 68 -3.37 -1.22 7.14
N ALA A 69 -3.21 -1.53 5.85
CA ALA A 69 -2.69 -2.79 5.35
C ALA A 69 -1.36 -3.22 5.99
N ARG A 70 -0.36 -2.32 6.07
CA ARG A 70 0.95 -2.65 6.68
C ARG A 70 0.83 -3.06 8.14
N CYS A 71 -0.12 -2.48 8.88
CA CYS A 71 -0.34 -2.80 10.30
C CYS A 71 -0.98 -4.19 10.52
N LEU A 72 -1.51 -4.82 9.46
CA LEU A 72 -2.25 -6.09 9.52
C LEU A 72 -1.45 -7.27 8.96
N ILE A 73 -0.19 -7.05 8.60
CA ILE A 73 0.67 -8.03 7.91
C ILE A 73 1.98 -8.15 8.70
N GLN A 74 2.46 -9.38 8.84
CA GLN A 74 3.74 -9.70 9.44
C GLN A 74 4.57 -10.55 8.48
N GLU A 75 5.79 -10.10 8.20
CA GLU A 75 6.78 -10.90 7.49
C GLU A 75 7.33 -11.97 8.44
N LEU A 76 7.32 -13.23 8.01
CA LEU A 76 7.92 -14.36 8.73
C LEU A 76 9.31 -14.61 8.13
N PHE A 77 10.36 -14.39 8.92
CA PHE A 77 11.77 -14.55 8.51
C PHE A 77 12.35 -15.88 9.01
#